data_AF-A0A968MWD5-F1
#
_entry.id   AF-A0A968MWD5-F1
#
_cell.length_a   1.000
_cell.length_b   1.000
_cell.length_c   1.000
_cell.angle_alpha   90.00
_cell.angle_beta   90.00
_cell.angle_gamma   90.00
#
_symmetry.space_group_name_H-M   'P 1'
#
loop_
_entity.id
_entity.type
_entity.pdbx_description
1 polymer ?
#
loop_
_entity_poly.entity_id
_entity_poly.type
_entity_poly.pdbx_seq_one_letter_code
_entity_poly.pdbx_strand_id
1 'polypeptide(L)' 'MKQAAYLLIKNKVNVSEVAYKVGFSSPSYFSNNFREYFGMAPSEFVVKYMDSDDKEILNKLFEG' A
#
# COMPACT_ATOMS: atom_id res chain seq x y z
N MET A 1 -4.76 -2.93 6.33
CA MET A 1 -4.40 -2.79 4.91
C MET A 1 -4.44 -1.34 4.41
N LYS A 2 -5.52 -0.59 4.65
CA LYS A 2 -5.63 0.84 4.26
C LYS A 2 -4.42 1.71 4.69
N GLN A 3 -3.98 1.61 5.94
CA GLN A 3 -2.79 2.32 6.44
C GLN A 3 -1.49 1.92 5.72
N ALA A 4 -1.33 0.65 5.34
CA ALA A 4 -0.14 0.20 4.61
C ALA A 4 -0.08 0.83 3.21
N ALA A 5 -1.22 0.85 2.51
CA ALA A 5 -1.35 1.51 1.21
C ALA A 5 -1.06 3.01 1.31
N TYR A 6 -1.55 3.69 2.35
CA TYR A 6 -1.20 5.09 2.61
C TYR A 6 0.30 5.29 2.82
N LEU A 7 0.97 4.44 3.61
CA LEU A 7 2.41 4.57 3.85
C LEU A 7 3.24 4.35 2.57
N LEU A 8 2.82 3.39 1.73
CA LEU A 8 3.49 3.05 0.47
C LEU A 8 3.54 4.24 -0.51
N ILE A 9 2.43 4.95 -0.66
CA ILE A 9 2.33 6.09 -1.59
C ILE A 9 2.96 7.37 -1.01
N LYS A 10 2.84 7.60 0.29
CA LYS A 10 3.11 8.91 0.90
C LYS A 10 4.55 9.08 1.36
N ASN A 11 5.20 7.99 1.77
CA ASN A 11 6.54 8.06 2.38
C ASN A 11 7.67 7.52 1.50
N LYS A 12 7.41 7.18 0.22
CA LYS A 12 8.40 6.53 -0.69
C LYS A 12 9.17 5.39 -0.02
N VAL A 13 8.56 4.73 0.97
CA VAL A 13 9.19 3.67 1.75
C VAL A 13 9.11 2.38 0.96
N ASN A 14 10.13 1.54 1.11
CA ASN A 14 10.13 0.25 0.45
C ASN A 14 9.03 -0.65 1.03
N VAL A 15 8.54 -1.57 0.21
CA VAL A 15 7.44 -2.50 0.55
C VAL A 15 7.73 -3.31 1.81
N SER A 16 8.99 -3.70 2.03
CA SER A 16 9.38 -4.51 3.18
C SER A 16 9.30 -3.73 4.49
N GLU A 17 9.71 -2.46 4.48
CA GLU A 17 9.64 -1.59 5.64
C GLU A 17 8.19 -1.28 6.03
N VAL A 18 7.31 -1.08 5.04
CA VAL A 18 5.88 -0.93 5.31
C VAL A 18 5.30 -2.20 5.91
N ALA A 19 5.68 -3.39 5.40
CA ALA A 19 5.23 -4.66 5.94
C ALA A 19 5.55 -4.77 7.44
N TYR A 20 6.80 -4.48 7.83
CA TYR A 20 7.19 -4.51 9.23
C TYR A 20 6.48 -3.44 10.07
N LYS A 21 6.34 -2.21 9.55
CA LYS A 21 5.67 -1.10 10.27
C LYS A 21 4.20 -1.38 10.58
N VAL A 22 3.51 -2.15 9.74
CA VAL A 22 2.10 -2.50 9.94
C VAL A 22 1.90 -3.85 10.62
N GLY A 23 2.97 -4.46 11.15
CA GLY A 23 2.91 -5.63 12.03
C GLY A 23 3.10 -6.98 11.35
N PHE A 24 3.53 -7.04 10.08
CA PHE A 24 3.86 -8.30 9.42
C PHE A 24 5.27 -8.75 9.80
N SER A 25 5.42 -10.03 10.10
CA SER A 25 6.72 -10.67 10.32
C SER A 25 7.45 -11.01 9.02
N SER A 26 6.76 -10.95 7.86
CA SER A 26 7.33 -11.28 6.56
C SER A 26 6.76 -10.39 5.44
N PRO A 27 7.63 -9.73 4.64
CA PRO A 27 7.23 -8.95 3.46
C PRO A 27 6.47 -9.76 2.40
N SER A 28 6.75 -11.06 2.27
CA SER A 28 6.07 -11.94 1.32
C SER A 28 4.62 -12.19 1.74
N TYR A 29 4.39 -12.47 3.02
CA TYR A 29 3.03 -12.60 3.57
C TYR A 29 2.25 -11.28 3.46
N PHE A 30 2.92 -10.16 3.74
CA PHE A 30 2.33 -8.84 3.50
C PHE A 30 1.91 -8.65 2.05
N SER A 31 2.79 -8.96 1.09
CA SER A 31 2.52 -8.77 -0.34
C SER A 31 1.34 -9.61 -0.82
N ASN A 32 1.23 -10.86 -0.35
CA ASN A 32 0.09 -11.72 -0.66
C ASN A 32 -1.21 -11.16 -0.09
N ASN A 33 -1.23 -10.82 1.21
CA ASN A 33 -2.43 -10.27 1.83
C ASN A 33 -2.82 -8.90 1.25
N PHE A 34 -1.83 -8.08 0.87
CA PHE A 34 -2.07 -6.80 0.23
C PHE A 34 -2.72 -6.99 -1.14
N ARG A 35 -2.22 -7.94 -1.93
CA ARG A 35 -2.81 -8.30 -3.23
C ARG A 35 -4.21 -8.87 -3.09
N GLU A 36 -4.48 -9.70 -2.09
CA GLU A 36 -5.84 -10.17 -1.82
C GLU A 36 -6.79 -9.03 -1.43
N TYR A 37 -6.30 -8.04 -0.69
CA TYR A 37 -7.13 -6.91 -0.24
C TYR A 37 -7.38 -5.85 -1.33
N PHE A 38 -6.37 -5.54 -2.16
CA PHE A 38 -6.44 -4.46 -3.15
C PHE A 38 -6.49 -4.95 -4.61
N GLY A 39 -6.39 -6.26 -4.85
CA GLY A 39 -6.35 -6.85 -6.18
C GLY A 39 -5.02 -6.72 -6.92
N MET A 40 -3.98 -6.12 -6.32
CA MET A 40 -2.67 -5.91 -6.95
C MET A 40 -1.52 -5.91 -5.94
N ALA A 41 -0.31 -6.18 -6.40
CA ALA A 41 0.87 -6.21 -5.54
C ALA A 41 1.21 -4.80 -4.99
N PRO A 42 1.83 -4.70 -3.80
CA PRO A 42 2.25 -3.42 -3.23
C PRO A 42 3.12 -2.56 -4.17
N SER A 43 4.02 -3.19 -4.93
CA SER A 43 4.88 -2.49 -5.88
C SER A 43 4.11 -1.88 -7.05
N GLU A 44 3.10 -2.61 -7.56
CA GLU A 44 2.22 -2.13 -8.62
C GLU A 44 1.35 -0.98 -8.11
N PHE A 45 0.87 -1.09 -6.86
CA PHE A 45 0.10 -0.05 -6.20
C PHE A 45 0.91 1.25 -6.06
N VAL A 46 2.19 1.15 -5.66
CA VAL A 46 3.08 2.32 -5.59
C VAL A 46 3.23 2.94 -6.97
N VAL A 47 3.63 2.19 -8.00
CA VAL A 47 3.81 2.73 -9.35
C VAL A 47 2.54 3.40 -9.87
N LYS A 48 1.37 2.85 -9.56
CA LYS A 48 0.09 3.38 -10.03
C LYS A 48 -0.34 4.68 -9.34
N TYR A 49 0.00 4.86 -8.06
CA TYR A 49 -0.57 5.93 -7.22
C TYR A 49 0.48 6.89 -6.61
N MET A 50 1.78 6.66 -6.82
CA MET A 50 2.86 7.47 -6.23
C MET A 50 2.96 8.89 -6.81
N ASP A 51 2.59 9.07 -8.08
CA ASP A 51 2.58 10.39 -8.75
C ASP A 51 1.22 11.09 -8.69
N SER A 52 0.24 10.49 -8.01
CA SER A 52 -1.09 11.06 -7.86
C SER A 52 -1.11 12.02 -6.67
N ASP A 53 -0.94 13.33 -6.92
CA ASP A 53 -1.29 14.39 -5.95
C ASP A 53 -2.80 14.44 -5.65
N ASP A 54 -3.57 13.58 -6.31
CA ASP A 54 -5.01 13.40 -6.13
C ASP A 54 -5.35 12.74 -4.79
N LYS A 55 -5.46 13.57 -3.76
CA LYS A 55 -6.15 13.23 -2.50
C LYS A 55 -7.55 12.65 -2.74
N GLU A 56 -8.19 12.99 -3.86
CA GLU A 56 -9.49 12.45 -4.25
C GLU A 56 -9.44 10.94 -4.54
N ILE A 57 -8.37 10.45 -5.19
CA ILE A 57 -8.19 9.01 -5.45
C ILE A 57 -8.01 8.26 -4.14
N LEU A 58 -7.24 8.82 -3.21
CA LEU A 58 -7.01 8.21 -1.90
C LEU A 58 -8.29 8.15 -1.07
N ASN A 59 -9.09 9.22 -1.10
CA ASN A 59 -10.38 9.23 -0.43
C ASN A 59 -11.31 8.16 -1.03
N LYS A 60 -11.40 8.05 -2.37
CA LYS A 60 -12.20 7.00 -3.03
C LYS A 60 -11.74 5.58 -2.72
N LEU A 61 -10.45 5.35 -2.51
CA LEU A 61 -9.90 4.03 -2.19
C LEU A 61 -10.13 3.61 -0.73
N PHE A 62 -10.32 4.56 0.18
CA PHE A 62 -10.41 4.29 1.61
C PHE A 62 -11.77 4.62 2.25
N GLU A 63 -12.60 5.42 1.60
CA GLU A 63 -14.00 5.67 1.97
C GLU A 63 -14.92 4.70 1.19
N GLY A 64 -15.14 3.57 1.84
CA GLY A 64 -15.99 2.46 1.44
C GLY A 64 -16.11 1.55 2.65
#